data_AF-A0A2I8VKU1-F1
#
_entry.id   AF-A0A2I8VKU1-F1
#
_cell.length_a   1.000
_cell.length_b   1.000
_cell.length_c   1.000
_cell.angle_alpha   90.00
_cell.angle_beta   90.00
_cell.angle_gamma   90.00
#
_symmetry.space_group_name_H-M   'P 1'
#
loop_
_entity.id
_entity.type
_entity.pdbx_description
1 polymer ?
#
loop_
_entity_poly.entity_id
_entity_poly.type
_entity_poly.pdbx_seq_one_letter_code
_entity_poly.pdbx_strand_id
1 'polypeptide(L)'
;MAAESTAVSGSDSLVSFPSHPIGYVAILAALVTAVIHLVLGPRVMGFSQTLGILFILNGLGFLGGVVLFLSRYWRRELYLVAAGYALVTILAFFAFQGFGVDAFYNRGGLNQMAVTAKAIELVLAVCAGYLYTNTPP
;
A
#
# COMPACT_ATOMS: atom_id res chain seq x y z
N MET A 1 56.88 -11.63 5.05
CA MET A 1 55.67 -10.78 4.95
C MET A 1 54.53 -11.65 4.46
N ALA A 2 53.60 -12.02 5.34
CA ALA A 2 52.40 -12.76 4.96
C ALA A 2 51.38 -11.77 4.41
N ALA A 3 50.78 -12.09 3.26
CA ALA A 3 49.72 -11.28 2.66
C ALA A 3 48.45 -11.39 3.53
N GLU A 4 48.01 -10.26 4.04
CA GLU A 4 46.72 -10.10 4.71
C GLU A 4 45.62 -10.28 3.67
N SER A 5 44.89 -11.39 3.75
CA SER A 5 43.74 -11.65 2.89
C SER A 5 42.56 -10.83 3.43
N THR A 6 42.31 -9.67 2.85
CA THR A 6 41.09 -8.89 3.09
C THR A 6 39.91 -9.63 2.48
N ALA A 7 39.30 -10.52 3.25
CA ALA A 7 38.01 -11.10 2.90
C ALA A 7 36.97 -9.97 2.90
N VAL A 8 36.54 -9.55 1.72
CA VAL A 8 35.40 -8.66 1.53
C VAL A 8 34.13 -9.44 1.91
N SER A 9 33.76 -9.41 3.18
CA SER A 9 32.42 -9.84 3.62
C SER A 9 31.40 -8.74 3.33
N GLY A 10 31.11 -8.54 2.04
CA GLY A 10 30.00 -7.70 1.59
C GLY A 10 28.70 -8.50 1.58
N SER A 11 28.12 -8.79 2.75
CA SER A 11 26.77 -9.36 2.82
C SER A 11 25.74 -8.24 2.69
N ASP A 12 25.57 -7.69 1.48
CA ASP A 12 24.48 -6.74 1.21
C ASP A 12 23.14 -7.48 1.33
N SER A 13 22.45 -7.27 2.46
CA SER A 13 21.13 -7.85 2.69
C SER A 13 20.15 -7.37 1.61
N LEU A 14 19.44 -8.30 0.97
CA LEU A 14 18.37 -7.97 0.03
C LEU A 14 17.15 -7.34 0.72
N VAL A 15 16.99 -7.62 2.01
CA VAL A 15 15.89 -7.15 2.85
C VAL A 15 16.38 -6.01 3.75
N SER A 16 15.64 -4.91 3.75
CA SER A 16 15.86 -3.73 4.59
C SER A 16 14.60 -3.48 5.44
N PHE A 17 14.78 -3.31 6.74
CA PHE A 17 13.68 -3.01 7.65
C PHE A 17 13.52 -1.51 7.87
N PRO A 18 12.30 -1.02 8.15
CA PRO A 18 12.10 0.39 8.45
C PRO A 18 12.89 0.83 9.69
N SER A 19 13.64 1.92 9.54
CA SER A 19 14.34 2.59 10.64
C SER A 19 13.43 3.48 11.48
N HIS A 20 12.25 3.84 10.95
CA HIS A 20 11.27 4.70 11.62
C HIS A 20 9.96 3.93 11.91
N PRO A 21 9.34 4.07 13.10
CA PRO A 21 8.11 3.35 13.47
C PRO A 21 6.97 3.48 12.46
N ILE A 22 6.84 4.67 11.84
CA ILE A 22 5.84 4.95 10.80
C ILE A 22 5.97 4.01 9.59
N GLY A 23 7.15 3.48 9.29
CA GLY A 23 7.29 2.48 8.24
C GLY A 23 6.55 1.17 8.54
N TYR A 24 6.51 0.75 9.81
CA TYR A 24 5.71 -0.42 10.22
C TYR A 24 4.21 -0.13 10.16
N VAL A 25 3.79 1.10 10.48
CA VAL A 25 2.40 1.54 10.30
C VAL A 25 2.00 1.52 8.83
N ALA A 26 2.88 2.01 7.94
CA ALA A 26 2.66 1.97 6.50
C ALA A 26 2.56 0.52 5.99
N ILE A 27 3.45 -0.37 6.43
CA ILE A 27 3.38 -1.81 6.09
C ILE A 27 2.04 -2.39 6.53
N LEU A 28 1.64 -2.18 7.79
CA LEU A 28 0.38 -2.70 8.31
C LEU A 28 -0.82 -2.17 7.53
N ALA A 29 -0.87 -0.86 7.26
CA ALA A 29 -1.94 -0.25 6.48
C ALA A 29 -2.01 -0.83 5.05
N ALA A 30 -0.87 -1.02 4.38
CA ALA A 30 -0.80 -1.63 3.06
C ALA A 30 -1.24 -3.09 3.07
N LEU A 31 -0.83 -3.89 4.07
CA LEU A 31 -1.24 -5.29 4.21
C LEU A 31 -2.74 -5.42 4.47
N VAL A 32 -3.31 -4.61 5.37
CA VAL A 32 -4.76 -4.64 5.62
C VAL A 32 -5.53 -4.21 4.37
N THR A 33 -5.08 -3.17 3.68
CA THR A 33 -5.67 -2.74 2.41
C THR A 33 -5.61 -3.85 1.36
N ALA A 34 -4.47 -4.54 1.24
CA ALA A 34 -4.31 -5.66 0.32
C ALA A 34 -5.29 -6.79 0.63
N VAL A 35 -5.38 -7.20 1.90
CA VAL A 35 -6.29 -8.27 2.34
C VAL A 35 -7.74 -7.90 2.04
N ILE A 36 -8.17 -6.67 2.37
CA ILE A 36 -9.53 -6.20 2.07
C ILE A 36 -9.82 -6.34 0.58
N HIS A 37 -8.93 -5.89 -0.29
CA HIS A 37 -9.15 -5.93 -1.74
C HIS A 37 -9.13 -7.34 -2.31
N LEU A 38 -8.21 -8.20 -1.85
CA LEU A 38 -8.13 -9.59 -2.29
C LEU A 38 -9.35 -10.40 -1.84
N VAL A 39 -9.88 -10.14 -0.64
CA VAL A 39 -11.12 -10.76 -0.15
C VAL A 39 -12.35 -10.25 -0.91
N LEU A 40 -12.40 -8.96 -1.23
CA LEU A 40 -13.52 -8.37 -1.97
C LEU A 40 -13.51 -8.71 -3.46
N GLY A 41 -12.34 -8.93 -4.08
CA GLY A 41 -12.20 -9.21 -5.52
C GLY A 41 -13.13 -10.30 -6.04
N PRO A 42 -13.07 -11.54 -5.50
CA PRO A 42 -13.98 -12.62 -5.91
C PRO A 42 -15.47 -12.32 -5.67
N ARG A 43 -15.78 -11.56 -4.60
CA ARG A 43 -17.16 -11.18 -4.27
C ARG A 43 -17.72 -10.17 -5.28
N VAL A 44 -16.90 -9.20 -5.67
CA VAL A 44 -17.24 -8.18 -6.67
C VAL A 44 -17.32 -8.80 -8.08
N MET A 45 -16.51 -9.81 -8.36
CA MET A 45 -16.51 -10.52 -9.65
C MET A 45 -17.86 -11.15 -9.98
N GLY A 46 -18.65 -11.53 -8.97
CA GLY A 46 -20.03 -12.01 -9.16
C GLY A 46 -21.01 -10.97 -9.70
N PHE A 47 -20.64 -9.67 -9.66
CA PHE A 47 -21.44 -8.56 -10.19
C PHE A 47 -20.79 -7.90 -11.41
N SER A 48 -19.47 -7.72 -11.37
CA SER A 48 -18.69 -7.12 -12.45
C SER A 48 -17.31 -7.76 -12.50
N GLN A 49 -17.04 -8.49 -13.58
CA GLN A 49 -15.76 -9.16 -13.78
C GLN A 49 -14.60 -8.16 -13.80
N THR A 50 -14.76 -7.05 -14.53
CA THR A 50 -13.75 -5.98 -14.62
C THR A 50 -13.42 -5.41 -13.25
N LEU A 51 -14.43 -5.05 -12.44
CA LEU A 51 -14.20 -4.54 -11.08
C LEU A 51 -13.55 -5.60 -10.19
N GLY A 52 -13.99 -6.86 -10.27
CA GLY A 52 -13.38 -7.96 -9.53
C GLY A 52 -11.89 -8.11 -9.83
N ILE A 53 -11.50 -8.07 -11.11
CA ILE A 53 -10.09 -8.10 -11.54
C ILE A 53 -9.34 -6.90 -10.99
N LEU A 54 -9.89 -5.68 -11.10
CA LEU A 54 -9.25 -4.47 -10.58
C LEU A 54 -9.02 -4.54 -9.07
N PHE A 55 -9.97 -5.08 -8.30
CA PHE A 55 -9.79 -5.30 -6.87
C PHE A 55 -8.63 -6.26 -6.60
N ILE A 56 -8.54 -7.38 -7.33
CA ILE A 56 -7.44 -8.35 -7.15
C ILE A 56 -6.10 -7.72 -7.49
N LEU A 57 -6.00 -7.05 -8.65
CA LEU A 57 -4.78 -6.36 -9.08
C LEU A 57 -4.38 -5.26 -8.10
N ASN A 58 -5.34 -4.53 -7.55
CA ASN A 58 -5.09 -3.50 -6.56
C ASN A 58 -4.52 -4.09 -5.26
N GLY A 59 -5.11 -5.19 -4.78
CA GLY A 59 -4.58 -5.91 -3.61
C GLY A 59 -3.17 -6.45 -3.82
N LEU A 60 -2.90 -7.02 -5.00
CA LEU A 60 -1.55 -7.46 -5.39
C LEU A 60 -0.57 -6.29 -5.52
N GLY A 61 -1.02 -5.14 -6.00
CA GLY A 61 -0.20 -3.92 -6.08
C GLY A 61 0.28 -3.45 -4.71
N PHE A 62 -0.59 -3.46 -3.69
CA PHE A 62 -0.18 -3.17 -2.31
C PHE A 62 0.79 -4.20 -1.73
N LEU A 63 0.58 -5.50 -1.97
CA LEU A 63 1.54 -6.54 -1.55
C LEU A 63 2.90 -6.35 -2.24
N GLY A 64 2.90 -6.09 -3.55
CA GLY A 64 4.10 -5.78 -4.32
C GLY A 64 4.81 -4.53 -3.79
N GLY A 65 4.05 -3.51 -3.40
CA GLY A 65 4.57 -2.31 -2.74
C GLY A 65 5.25 -2.61 -1.41
N VAL A 66 4.67 -3.47 -0.56
CA VAL A 66 5.29 -3.91 0.70
C VAL A 66 6.58 -4.68 0.45
N VAL A 67 6.59 -5.61 -0.51
CA VAL A 67 7.80 -6.36 -0.88
C VAL A 67 8.89 -5.41 -1.39
N LEU A 68 8.53 -4.45 -2.24
CA LEU A 68 9.46 -3.45 -2.75
C LEU A 68 9.99 -2.55 -1.62
N PHE A 69 9.14 -2.15 -0.68
CA PHE A 69 9.51 -1.33 0.48
C PHE A 69 10.50 -2.01 1.41
N LEU A 70 10.31 -3.31 1.63
CA LEU A 70 11.23 -4.13 2.42
C LEU A 70 12.47 -4.55 1.64
N SER A 71 12.60 -4.18 0.36
CA SER A 71 13.77 -4.51 -0.45
C SER A 71 14.81 -3.39 -0.44
N ARG A 72 16.06 -3.73 -0.72
CA ARG A 72 17.12 -2.75 -0.99
C ARG A 72 16.85 -1.81 -2.17
N TYR A 73 15.84 -2.09 -2.99
CA TYR A 73 15.50 -1.27 -4.16
C TYR A 73 14.61 -0.08 -3.80
N TRP A 74 14.17 0.05 -2.54
CA TRP A 74 13.35 1.19 -2.15
C TRP A 74 14.12 2.50 -2.25
N ARG A 75 13.58 3.45 -3.02
CA ARG A 75 14.10 4.81 -3.17
C ARG A 75 13.11 5.80 -2.58
N ARG A 76 13.59 6.97 -2.19
CA ARG A 76 12.79 8.02 -1.57
C ARG A 76 11.56 8.38 -2.43
N GLU A 77 11.69 8.43 -3.74
CA GLU A 77 10.60 8.77 -4.67
C GLU A 77 9.46 7.76 -4.63
N LEU A 78 9.74 6.50 -4.27
CA LEU A 78 8.71 5.45 -4.18
C LEU A 78 7.73 5.70 -3.04
N TYR A 79 8.06 6.52 -2.04
CA TYR A 79 7.07 6.99 -1.06
C TYR A 79 5.97 7.83 -1.74
N LEU A 80 6.32 8.69 -2.69
CA LEU A 80 5.33 9.47 -3.44
C LEU A 80 4.50 8.58 -4.36
N VAL A 81 5.13 7.56 -4.97
CA VAL A 81 4.42 6.56 -5.77
C VAL A 81 3.42 5.79 -4.90
N ALA A 82 3.81 5.36 -3.70
CA ALA A 82 2.93 4.66 -2.76
C ALA A 82 1.77 5.55 -2.29
N ALA A 83 2.05 6.81 -1.95
CA ALA A 83 1.02 7.79 -1.59
C ALA A 83 0.04 8.03 -2.74
N GLY A 84 0.56 8.27 -3.94
CA GLY A 84 -0.25 8.47 -5.15
C GLY A 84 -1.10 7.24 -5.47
N TYR A 85 -0.55 6.04 -5.34
CA TYR A 85 -1.28 4.78 -5.54
C TYR A 85 -2.47 4.67 -4.58
N ALA A 86 -2.24 4.88 -3.28
CA ALA A 86 -3.31 4.85 -2.27
C ALA A 86 -4.39 5.91 -2.54
N LEU A 87 -3.99 7.13 -2.92
CA LEU A 87 -4.93 8.19 -3.27
C LEU A 87 -5.77 7.84 -4.51
N VAL A 88 -5.16 7.25 -5.54
CA VAL A 88 -5.88 6.76 -6.73
C VAL A 88 -6.90 5.70 -6.35
N THR A 89 -6.60 4.79 -5.41
CA THR A 89 -7.56 3.82 -4.90
C THR A 89 -8.74 4.47 -4.18
N ILE A 90 -8.51 5.57 -3.44
CA ILE A 90 -9.57 6.37 -2.81
C ILE A 90 -10.42 7.06 -3.87
N LEU A 91 -9.81 7.70 -4.86
CA LEU A 91 -10.54 8.39 -5.93
C LEU A 91 -11.34 7.41 -6.80
N ALA A 92 -10.78 6.23 -7.08
CA ALA A 92 -11.47 5.18 -7.82
C ALA A 92 -12.74 4.72 -7.10
N PHE A 93 -12.74 4.67 -5.77
CA PHE A 93 -13.95 4.38 -5.00
C PHE A 93 -15.08 5.37 -5.31
N PHE A 94 -14.81 6.68 -5.31
CA PHE A 94 -15.82 7.67 -5.67
C PHE A 94 -16.22 7.61 -7.15
N ALA A 95 -15.27 7.30 -8.04
CA ALA A 95 -15.58 7.13 -9.46
C ALA A 95 -16.59 6.00 -9.71
N PHE A 96 -16.55 4.91 -8.94
CA PHE A 96 -17.43 3.75 -9.11
C PHE A 96 -18.65 3.73 -8.17
N GLN A 97 -18.58 4.33 -6.99
CA GLN A 97 -19.69 4.37 -6.02
C GLN A 97 -20.46 5.70 -6.00
N GLY A 98 -20.02 6.70 -6.76
CA GLY A 98 -20.60 8.04 -6.76
C GLY A 98 -19.80 9.04 -5.93
N PHE A 99 -20.14 10.32 -6.06
CA PHE A 99 -19.45 11.41 -5.39
C PHE A 99 -20.14 11.85 -4.10
N GLY A 100 -19.35 12.33 -3.14
CA GLY A 100 -19.85 12.84 -1.86
C GLY A 100 -19.99 11.75 -0.80
N VAL A 101 -20.66 12.10 0.31
CA VAL A 101 -20.84 11.21 1.47
C VAL A 101 -21.72 10.00 1.15
N ASP A 102 -22.62 10.13 0.18
CA ASP A 102 -23.56 9.08 -0.23
C ASP A 102 -22.85 7.82 -0.76
N ALA A 103 -21.64 7.97 -1.30
CA ALA A 103 -20.80 6.85 -1.74
C ALA A 103 -20.52 5.82 -0.63
N PHE A 104 -20.54 6.27 0.63
CA PHE A 104 -20.34 5.43 1.80
C PHE A 104 -21.62 4.77 2.32
N TYR A 105 -22.78 5.04 1.73
CA TYR A 105 -24.05 4.42 2.13
C TYR A 105 -24.44 3.30 1.18
N ASN A 106 -24.92 2.18 1.73
CA ASN A 106 -25.45 1.07 0.96
C ASN A 106 -26.62 0.42 1.74
N ARG A 107 -27.68 0.03 1.03
CA ARG A 107 -28.90 -0.60 1.60
C ARG A 107 -29.50 0.18 2.79
N GLY A 108 -29.47 1.52 2.73
CA GLY A 108 -30.03 2.39 3.76
C GLY A 108 -29.17 2.58 5.01
N GLY A 109 -27.91 2.13 5.01
CA GLY A 109 -26.99 2.30 6.15
C GLY A 109 -25.55 2.59 5.72
N LEU A 110 -24.71 2.98 6.68
CA LEU A 110 -23.30 3.23 6.45
C LEU A 110 -22.56 1.92 6.13
N ASN A 111 -21.87 1.89 5.01
CA ASN A 111 -20.97 0.81 4.64
C ASN A 111 -19.66 0.92 5.44
N GLN A 112 -19.67 0.37 6.64
CA GLN A 112 -18.52 0.34 7.55
C GLN A 112 -17.26 -0.22 6.89
N MET A 113 -17.41 -1.21 6.01
CA MET A 113 -16.26 -1.78 5.31
C MET A 113 -15.62 -0.77 4.34
N ALA A 114 -16.43 -0.04 3.58
CA ALA A 114 -15.93 0.99 2.67
C ALA A 114 -15.25 2.13 3.44
N VAL A 115 -15.87 2.63 4.51
CA VAL A 115 -15.29 3.68 5.36
C VAL A 115 -13.94 3.23 5.93
N THR A 116 -13.89 2.03 6.51
CA THR A 116 -12.67 1.47 7.09
C THR A 116 -11.56 1.32 6.04
N ALA A 117 -11.88 0.78 4.86
CA ALA A 117 -10.90 0.62 3.78
C ALA A 117 -10.30 1.97 3.34
N LYS A 118 -11.16 2.98 3.10
CA LYS A 118 -10.68 4.31 2.68
C LYS A 118 -9.91 5.02 3.78
N ALA A 119 -10.27 4.84 5.04
CA ALA A 119 -9.52 5.40 6.16
C ALA A 119 -8.10 4.80 6.24
N ILE A 120 -7.96 3.48 6.05
CA ILE A 120 -6.64 2.81 6.08
C ILE A 120 -5.78 3.21 4.88
N GLU A 121 -6.37 3.33 3.69
CA GLU A 121 -5.69 3.87 2.51
C GLU A 121 -5.18 5.30 2.74
N LEU A 122 -5.99 6.14 3.41
CA LEU A 122 -5.60 7.50 3.76
C LEU A 122 -4.45 7.51 4.77
N VAL A 123 -4.48 6.65 5.78
CA VAL A 123 -3.37 6.47 6.74
C VAL A 123 -2.10 6.10 5.99
N LEU A 124 -2.17 5.16 5.05
CA LEU A 124 -1.01 4.77 4.22
C LEU A 124 -0.47 5.97 3.43
N ALA A 125 -1.33 6.75 2.78
CA ALA A 125 -0.92 7.93 2.03
C ALA A 125 -0.22 8.97 2.91
N VAL A 126 -0.76 9.23 4.10
CA VAL A 126 -0.17 10.16 5.09
C VAL A 126 1.17 9.63 5.59
N CYS A 127 1.27 8.36 5.96
CA CYS A 127 2.52 7.75 6.40
C CYS A 127 3.60 7.81 5.32
N ALA A 128 3.24 7.52 4.06
CA ALA A 128 4.17 7.60 2.95
C ALA A 128 4.63 9.04 2.70
N GLY A 129 3.73 10.03 2.72
CA GLY A 129 4.09 11.45 2.63
C GLY A 129 5.01 11.90 3.77
N TYR A 130 4.73 11.48 5.01
CA TYR A 130 5.59 11.75 6.15
C TYR A 130 7.00 11.16 5.95
N LEU A 131 7.10 9.88 5.57
CA LEU A 131 8.38 9.22 5.36
C LEU A 131 9.18 9.86 4.21
N TYR A 132 8.52 10.33 3.16
CA TYR A 132 9.17 11.09 2.09
C TYR A 132 9.86 12.37 2.59
N THR A 133 9.18 13.13 3.45
CA THR A 133 9.72 14.39 4.00
C THR A 133 10.84 14.18 5.03
N ASN A 134 10.88 13.01 5.67
CA ASN A 134 11.86 12.65 6.70
C ASN A 134 12.99 11.75 6.18
N THR A 135 12.95 11.36 4.91
CA THR A 135 14.05 10.63 4.25
C THR A 135 14.89 11.63 3.47
N PRO A 136 16.21 11.75 3.72
CA PRO A 136 17.09 12.60 2.92
C PRO A 136 17.14 12.18 1.44
N PRO A 137 17.39 13.12 0.51
CA PRO A 137 17.65 12.81 -0.90
C PRO A 137 18.92 11.97 -1.10
#